data_AF-A0A2H5WBU0-F1
#
_entry.id   AF-A0A2H5WBU0-F1
#
_cell.length_a   1.000
_cell.length_b   1.000
_cell.length_c   1.000
_cell.angle_alpha   90.00
_cell.angle_beta   90.00
_cell.angle_gamma   90.00
#
_symmetry.space_group_name_H-M   'P 1'
#
loop_
_entity.id
_entity.type
_entity.pdbx_description
1 polymer ?
#
loop_
_entity_poly.entity_id
_entity_poly.type
_entity_poly.pdbx_seq_one_letter_code
_entity_poly.pdbx_strand_id
1 'polypeptide(L)' 'MEPAEIFELIVKADERVKYATPENADLRRRQARELLERARDAARALGHAELLRQAEIRLADLGEEA' A
#
# COMPACT_ATOMS: atom_id res chain seq x y z
N MET A 1 -9.57 12.17 -4.52
CA MET A 1 -8.74 11.07 -5.05
C MET A 1 -9.69 10.15 -5.75
N GLU A 2 -9.43 9.83 -7.01
CA GLU A 2 -10.27 8.94 -7.81
C GLU A 2 -9.84 7.47 -7.63
N PRO A 3 -10.71 6.48 -7.94
CA PRO A 3 -10.37 5.06 -7.81
C PRO A 3 -9.09 4.66 -8.54
N ALA A 4 -8.80 5.26 -9.70
CA ALA A 4 -7.57 5.02 -10.45
C ALA A 4 -6.32 5.48 -9.67
N GLU A 5 -6.37 6.64 -9.03
CA GLU A 5 -5.27 7.16 -8.22
C GLU A 5 -5.03 6.30 -6.96
N ILE A 6 -6.11 5.77 -6.36
CA ILE A 6 -6.01 4.82 -5.24
C ILE A 6 -5.32 3.53 -5.69
N PHE A 7 -5.72 2.99 -6.84
CA PHE A 7 -5.10 1.80 -7.41
C PHE A 7 -3.60 2.03 -7.70
N GLU A 8 -3.24 3.20 -8.25
CA GLU A 8 -1.83 3.56 -8.45
C GLU A 8 -1.03 3.60 -7.15
N LEU A 9 -1.60 4.07 -6.04
CA LEU A 9 -0.91 4.05 -4.74
C LEU A 9 -0.61 2.63 -4.29
N ILE A 10 -1.56 1.71 -4.49
CA ILE A 10 -1.40 0.29 -4.17
C ILE A 10 -0.28 -0.33 -5.03
N VAL A 11 -0.30 -0.10 -6.34
CA VAL A 11 0.76 -0.60 -7.25
C VAL A 11 2.13 -0.02 -6.88
N LYS A 12 2.21 1.29 -6.60
CA LYS A 12 3.45 1.94 -6.18
C LYS A 12 3.99 1.34 -4.88
N ALA A 13 3.12 0.96 -3.94
CA ALA A 13 3.54 0.29 -2.71
C ALA A 13 4.17 -1.08 -3.00
N ASP A 14 3.53 -1.89 -3.86
CA ASP A 14 4.05 -3.19 -4.28
C ASP A 14 5.42 -3.05 -4.96
N GLU A 15 5.59 -2.02 -5.82
CA GLU A 15 6.87 -1.72 -6.46
C GLU A 15 7.96 -1.35 -5.43
N ARG A 16 7.63 -0.61 -4.37
CA ARG A 16 8.62 -0.27 -3.32
C ARG A 16 9.18 -1.53 -2.67
N VAL A 17 8.33 -2.51 -2.37
CA VAL A 17 8.74 -3.77 -1.74
C VAL A 17 9.50 -4.63 -2.75
N LYS A 18 8.94 -4.83 -3.94
CA LYS A 18 9.52 -5.68 -5.00
C LYS A 18 10.93 -5.26 -5.41
N TYR A 19 11.19 -3.95 -5.46
CA TYR A 19 12.49 -3.40 -5.87
C TYR A 19 13.33 -2.92 -4.68
N ALA A 20 13.01 -3.37 -3.46
CA ALA A 20 13.85 -3.11 -2.30
C ALA A 20 15.17 -3.87 -2.42
N THR A 21 16.24 -3.23 -1.93
CA THR A 21 17.55 -3.87 -1.76
C THR A 21 17.80 -4.07 -0.27
N PRO A 22 18.72 -4.97 0.14
CA PRO A 22 19.02 -5.19 1.56
C PRO A 22 19.37 -3.92 2.32
N GLU A 23 20.02 -2.95 1.65
CA GLU A 23 20.45 -1.68 2.25
C GLU A 23 19.30 -0.70 2.49
N ASN A 24 18.14 -0.90 1.86
CA ASN A 24 16.99 0.01 1.96
C ASN A 24 15.66 -0.67 2.28
N ALA A 25 15.65 -1.97 2.60
CA ALA A 25 14.45 -2.76 2.85
C ALA A 25 13.51 -2.09 3.87
N ASP A 26 14.04 -1.65 5.01
CA ASP A 26 13.24 -0.99 6.05
C ASP A 26 12.65 0.36 5.62
N LEU A 27 13.42 1.12 4.82
CA LEU A 27 12.96 2.40 4.27
C LEU A 27 11.84 2.15 3.24
N ARG A 28 12.03 1.20 2.34
CA ARG A 28 11.05 0.82 1.32
C ARG A 28 9.78 0.25 1.93
N ARG A 29 9.89 -0.58 2.97
CA ARG A 29 8.73 -1.12 3.72
C ARG A 29 7.92 -0.01 4.38
N ARG A 30 8.58 0.98 5.00
CA ARG A 30 7.91 2.17 5.56
C ARG A 30 7.18 2.99 4.49
N GLN A 31 7.84 3.25 3.36
CA GLN A 31 7.24 3.97 2.24
C GLN A 31 6.04 3.21 1.63
N ALA A 32 6.12 1.88 1.52
CA ALA A 32 5.02 1.05 1.07
C ALA A 32 3.82 1.13 2.03
N ARG A 33 4.07 1.07 3.34
CA ARG A 33 3.04 1.24 4.37
C ARG A 33 2.33 2.60 4.25
N GLU A 34 3.06 3.69 4.14
CA GLU A 34 2.50 5.04 4.00
C GLU A 34 1.59 5.16 2.76
N LEU A 35 2.01 4.59 1.63
CA LEU A 35 1.22 4.57 0.40
C LEU A 35 -0.09 3.78 0.57
N LEU A 36 -0.04 2.61 1.21
CA LEU A 36 -1.21 1.78 1.44
C LEU A 36 -2.16 2.34 2.49
N GLU A 37 -1.66 2.99 3.54
CA GLU A 37 -2.51 3.70 4.51
C GLU A 37 -3.30 4.82 3.82
N ARG A 38 -2.64 5.60 2.95
CA ARG A 38 -3.29 6.62 2.14
C ARG A 38 -4.33 6.03 1.18
N ALA A 39 -4.01 4.91 0.52
CA ALA A 39 -4.93 4.21 -0.37
C ALA A 39 -6.16 3.67 0.39
N ARG A 40 -5.95 3.05 1.55
CA ARG A 40 -7.00 2.54 2.44
C ARG A 40 -7.95 3.63 2.87
N ASP A 41 -7.40 4.75 3.36
CA ASP A 41 -8.23 5.84 3.89
C ASP A 41 -9.03 6.53 2.78
N ALA A 42 -8.44 6.71 1.59
CA ALA A 42 -9.15 7.21 0.42
C ALA A 42 -10.25 6.22 -0.06
N ALA A 43 -9.95 4.92 -0.14
CA ALA A 43 -10.92 3.90 -0.53
C ALA A 43 -12.09 3.82 0.46
N ARG A 44 -11.80 3.93 1.76
CA ARG A 44 -12.81 3.99 2.82
C ARG A 44 -13.70 5.23 2.68
N ALA A 45 -13.12 6.40 2.44
CA ALA A 45 -13.87 7.64 2.28
C ALA A 45 -14.81 7.62 1.05
N LEU A 46 -14.42 6.92 -0.02
CA LEU A 46 -15.24 6.75 -1.22
C LEU A 46 -16.22 5.57 -1.15
N GLY A 47 -16.16 4.75 -0.11
CA GLY A 47 -16.94 3.51 -0.02
C GLY A 47 -16.53 2.44 -1.05
N HIS A 48 -15.31 2.50 -1.58
CA HIS A 48 -14.84 1.57 -2.61
C HIS A 48 -14.29 0.28 -1.98
N ALA A 49 -15.19 -0.66 -1.68
CA ALA A 49 -14.90 -1.86 -0.88
C ALA A 49 -13.75 -2.73 -1.42
N GLU A 50 -13.63 -2.88 -2.75
CA GLU A 50 -12.60 -3.73 -3.35
C GLU A 50 -11.18 -3.15 -3.14
N LEU A 51 -10.98 -1.87 -3.43
CA LEU A 51 -9.70 -1.18 -3.21
C LEU A 51 -9.36 -1.08 -1.72
N LEU A 52 -10.36 -0.90 -0.86
CA LEU A 52 -10.18 -0.94 0.59
C LEU A 52 -9.60 -2.28 1.03
N ARG A 53 -10.22 -3.38 0.60
CA ARG A 53 -9.76 -4.74 0.89
C ARG A 53 -8.34 -4.99 0.36
N GLN A 54 -8.06 -4.56 -0.88
CA GLN A 54 -6.72 -4.74 -1.47
C GLN A 54 -5.62 -4.00 -0.69
N ALA A 55 -5.90 -2.79 -0.21
CA ALA A 55 -4.97 -2.03 0.63
C ALA A 55 -4.79 -2.68 2.01
N GLU A 56 -5.87 -3.17 2.62
CA GLU A 56 -5.83 -3.84 3.93
C GLU A 56 -5.05 -5.16 3.90
N ILE A 57 -5.22 -5.99 2.85
CA ILE A 57 -4.45 -7.23 2.67
C ILE A 57 -2.95 -6.92 2.60
N ARG A 58 -2.55 -5.98 1.74
CA ARG A 58 -1.12 -5.63 1.60
C ARG A 58 -0.52 -5.00 2.85
N LEU A 59 -1.31 -4.24 3.62
CA LEU A 59 -0.87 -3.73 4.93
C LEU A 59 -0.63 -4.86 5.92
N ALA A 60 -1.49 -5.90 5.91
CA ALA A 60 -1.29 -7.09 6.72
C ALA A 60 -0.02 -7.85 6.28
N ASP A 61 0.16 -8.08 4.98
CA ASP A 61 1.35 -8.75 4.43
C ASP A 61 2.65 -8.02 4.84
N LEU A 62 2.67 -6.68 4.81
CA LEU A 62 3.81 -5.88 5.28
C LEU A 62 4.09 -6.00 6.79
N GLY A 63 3.09 -6.37 7.58
CA GLY A 63 3.16 -6.53 9.03
C GLY A 63 3.51 -7.94 9.49
N GLU A 64 3.25 -8.96 8.67
CA GLU A 64 3.58 -10.36 8.95
C GLU A 64 5.06 -10.69 8.65
N GLU A 65 5.76 -9.87 7.88
CA GLU A 65 7.20 -10.04 7.58
C GLU A 65 8.14 -9.44 8.68
N ALA A 66 7.71 -9.43 9.94
CA ALA A 66 8.47 -8.92 11.10
C ALA A 66 9.06 -10.05 11.96
#